data_AF-A0A5P2GZJ6-F1
#
_entry.id   AF-A0A5P2GZJ6-F1
#
_cell.length_a   1.000
_cell.length_b   1.000
_cell.length_c   1.000
_cell.angle_alpha   90.00
_cell.angle_beta   90.00
_cell.angle_gamma   90.00
#
_symmetry.space_group_name_H-M   'P 1'
#
loop_
_entity.id
_entity.type
_entity.pdbx_description
1 polymer ?
#
loop_
_entity_poly.entity_id
_entity_poly.type
_entity_poly.pdbx_seq_one_letter_code
_entity_poly.pdbx_strand_id
1 'polypeptide(L)'
;MKIRLALAATTCALATACSTTTPPPPASTRQMSTYDMSTEYTVEYVADGFMLTMNYRYPDFVLRRSTAETQCRTVATNIANNLAERRQRPIAMPEAQQIRTVTERKWTGAMATCAAVAHVVWRQ
;
A
#
# COMPACT_ATOMS: atom_id res chain seq x y z
N MET A 1 22.55 -6.31 -65.93
CA MET A 1 22.62 -7.59 -65.19
C MET A 1 22.13 -7.35 -63.77
N LYS A 2 21.15 -8.14 -63.34
CA LYS A 2 20.54 -8.13 -62.00
C LYS A 2 21.37 -9.01 -61.08
N ILE A 3 21.78 -8.52 -59.91
CA ILE A 3 22.09 -9.38 -58.77
C ILE A 3 21.42 -8.72 -57.56
N ARG A 4 20.26 -9.28 -57.19
CA ARG A 4 19.59 -9.01 -55.93
C ARG A 4 20.19 -9.96 -54.91
N LEU A 5 20.88 -9.46 -53.90
CA LEU A 5 21.22 -10.22 -52.71
C LEU A 5 20.38 -9.71 -51.55
N ALA A 6 19.61 -10.62 -50.99
CA ALA A 6 18.69 -10.43 -49.88
C ALA A 6 19.43 -10.47 -48.53
N LEU A 7 18.63 -10.26 -47.47
CA LEU A 7 18.91 -10.43 -46.03
C LEU A 7 19.46 -9.21 -45.28
N ALA A 8 18.55 -8.50 -44.61
CA ALA A 8 18.48 -8.54 -43.15
C ALA A 8 17.18 -7.84 -42.71
N ALA A 9 16.12 -8.62 -42.54
CA ALA A 9 14.94 -8.19 -41.81
C ALA A 9 15.29 -8.21 -40.32
N THR A 10 15.79 -7.09 -39.81
CA THR A 10 16.05 -6.92 -38.38
C THR A 10 14.78 -6.36 -37.75
N THR A 11 13.87 -7.26 -37.40
CA THR A 11 12.70 -6.99 -36.55
C THR A 11 13.18 -6.52 -35.18
N CYS A 12 13.18 -5.21 -34.96
CA CYS A 12 13.36 -4.63 -33.63
C CYS A 12 12.03 -4.75 -32.86
N ALA A 13 11.66 -5.98 -32.49
CA ALA A 13 10.62 -6.25 -31.51
C ALA A 13 11.22 -6.07 -30.11
N LEU A 14 11.61 -4.84 -29.77
CA LEU A 14 11.92 -4.50 -28.40
C LEU A 14 10.59 -4.39 -27.66
N ALA A 15 10.34 -5.44 -26.88
CA ALA A 15 9.32 -5.59 -25.87
C ALA A 15 8.85 -4.25 -25.30
N THR A 16 7.67 -3.83 -25.72
CA THR A 16 6.74 -3.07 -24.87
C THR A 16 6.31 -3.99 -23.74
N ALA A 17 7.23 -4.30 -22.81
CA ALA A 17 6.85 -4.66 -21.47
C ALA A 17 6.32 -3.37 -20.85
N CYS A 18 5.05 -3.08 -21.13
CA CYS A 18 4.26 -2.22 -20.28
C CYS A 18 4.34 -2.85 -18.90
N SER A 19 5.24 -2.35 -18.06
CA SER A 19 5.13 -2.50 -16.63
C SER A 19 3.73 -2.01 -16.30
N THR A 20 2.79 -2.93 -16.09
CA THR A 20 1.55 -2.65 -15.37
C THR A 20 1.95 -2.39 -13.92
N THR A 21 2.69 -1.31 -13.70
CA THR A 21 2.82 -0.67 -12.41
C THR A 21 1.46 -0.09 -12.15
N THR A 22 0.61 -0.90 -11.52
CA THR A 22 -0.49 -0.39 -10.71
C THR A 22 0.09 0.79 -9.94
N PRO A 23 -0.39 2.03 -10.17
CA PRO A 23 0.20 3.18 -9.54
C PRO A 23 0.27 2.90 -8.02
N PRO A 24 1.41 3.17 -7.37
CA PRO A 24 1.47 3.12 -5.93
C PRO A 24 0.29 3.94 -5.39
N PRO A 25 -0.35 3.52 -4.29
CA PRO A 25 -1.42 4.32 -3.73
C PRO A 25 -0.88 5.74 -3.56
N PRO A 26 -1.67 6.78 -3.90
CA PRO A 26 -1.18 8.15 -3.85
C PRO A 26 -0.55 8.36 -2.47
N ALA A 27 0.76 8.64 -2.46
CA ALA A 27 1.43 9.02 -1.24
C ALA A 27 0.69 10.28 -0.77
N SER A 28 -0.04 10.16 0.33
CA SER A 28 -0.73 11.31 0.92
C SER A 28 0.29 12.44 1.07
N THR A 29 0.10 13.54 0.35
CA THR A 29 0.93 14.74 0.48
C THR A 29 0.66 15.45 1.82
N ARG A 30 -0.31 14.96 2.58
CA ARG A 30 -0.68 15.47 3.88
C ARG A 30 0.31 15.01 4.94
N GLN A 31 0.67 15.93 5.84
CA GLN A 31 1.50 15.63 7.00
C GLN A 31 0.88 14.49 7.81
N MET A 32 1.71 13.49 8.13
CA MET A 32 1.31 12.35 8.94
C MET A 32 1.53 12.64 10.41
N SER A 33 0.59 12.21 11.24
CA SER A 33 0.66 12.24 12.69
C SER A 33 1.32 10.97 13.21
N THR A 34 2.16 11.10 14.22
CA THR A 34 2.74 9.96 14.93
C THR A 34 1.66 9.27 15.77
N TYR A 35 1.49 7.97 15.58
CA TYR A 35 0.65 7.12 16.43
C TYR A 35 1.46 6.47 17.55
N ASP A 36 2.62 5.90 17.20
CA ASP A 36 3.60 5.33 18.12
C ASP A 36 5.02 5.49 17.53
N MET A 37 6.06 4.94 18.19
CA MET A 37 7.46 5.06 17.75
C MET A 37 7.75 4.46 16.35
N SER A 38 6.86 3.61 15.84
CA SER A 38 7.01 2.86 14.60
C SER A 38 5.92 3.15 13.58
N THR A 39 4.92 3.98 13.94
CA THR A 39 3.69 4.11 13.16
C THR A 39 3.31 5.57 13.01
N GLU A 40 3.09 5.97 11.77
CA GLU A 40 2.56 7.27 11.39
C GLU A 40 1.27 7.07 10.61
N TYR A 41 0.35 8.02 10.71
CA TYR A 41 -0.93 7.94 10.01
C TYR A 41 -1.47 9.31 9.65
N THR A 42 -2.36 9.36 8.67
CA THR A 42 -3.18 10.52 8.37
C THR A 42 -4.61 10.06 8.08
N VAL A 43 -5.55 10.97 8.31
CA VAL A 43 -6.98 10.68 8.21
C VAL A 43 -7.65 11.74 7.38
N GLU A 44 -8.23 11.36 6.26
CA GLU A 44 -9.05 12.22 5.42
C GLU A 44 -10.52 11.89 5.65
N TYR A 45 -11.29 12.84 6.16
CA TYR A 45 -12.71 12.64 6.43
C TYR A 45 -13.50 12.75 5.13
N VAL A 46 -14.38 11.77 4.91
CA VAL A 46 -15.31 11.71 3.77
C VAL A 46 -16.75 11.64 4.30
N ALA A 47 -17.74 11.86 3.44
CA ALA A 47 -19.14 12.01 3.87
C ALA A 47 -19.68 10.78 4.63
N ASP A 48 -19.24 9.59 4.23
CA ASP A 48 -19.66 8.28 4.74
C ASP A 48 -18.69 7.71 5.79
N GLY A 49 -17.58 8.39 6.09
CA GLY A 49 -16.47 7.73 6.76
C GLY A 49 -15.20 8.54 6.90
N PHE A 50 -14.09 7.83 6.81
CA PHE A 50 -12.75 8.41 6.68
C PHE A 50 -11.82 7.46 5.94
N MET A 51 -10.89 8.02 5.17
CA MET A 51 -9.77 7.32 4.60
C MET A 51 -8.58 7.41 5.54
N LEU A 52 -8.12 6.26 6.02
CA LEU A 52 -6.92 6.13 6.83
C LEU A 52 -5.75 5.78 5.91
N THR A 53 -4.71 6.59 5.93
CA THR A 53 -3.41 6.26 5.33
C THR A 53 -2.40 6.10 6.45
N MET A 54 -1.67 4.99 6.46
CA MET A 54 -0.73 4.62 7.53
C MET A 54 0.61 4.19 6.95
N ASN A 55 1.70 4.58 7.60
CA ASN A 55 3.03 4.05 7.40
C ASN A 55 3.49 3.37 8.69
N TYR A 56 3.84 2.09 8.59
CA TYR A 56 4.32 1.26 9.68
C TYR A 56 5.72 0.77 9.39
N ARG A 57 6.64 0.95 10.33
CA ARG A 57 8.00 0.43 10.28
C ARG A 57 8.08 -0.83 11.14
N TYR A 58 8.48 -1.96 10.56
CA TYR A 58 8.63 -3.19 11.33
C TYR A 58 9.78 -3.04 12.32
N PRO A 59 9.53 -3.18 13.65
CA PRO A 59 10.59 -3.13 14.66
C PRO A 59 11.49 -4.36 14.56
N ASP A 60 10.92 -5.51 14.22
CA ASP A 60 11.62 -6.80 14.09
C ASP A 60 11.82 -7.21 12.62
N PHE A 61 12.72 -8.17 12.40
CA PHE A 61 12.96 -8.75 11.07
C PHE A 61 11.79 -9.62 10.61
N VAL A 62 10.95 -9.09 9.71
CA VAL A 62 9.87 -9.87 9.09
C VAL A 62 10.32 -10.40 7.73
N LEU A 63 10.62 -11.70 7.65
CA LEU A 63 11.11 -12.32 6.41
C LEU A 63 9.99 -12.68 5.42
N ARG A 64 8.80 -13.02 5.95
CA ARG A 64 7.67 -13.47 5.13
C ARG A 64 6.73 -12.31 4.80
N ARG A 65 6.46 -12.13 3.51
CA ARG A 65 5.54 -11.09 3.00
C ARG A 65 4.14 -11.22 3.56
N SER A 66 3.58 -12.44 3.61
CA SER A 66 2.22 -12.67 4.13
C SER A 66 2.09 -12.33 5.62
N THR A 67 3.14 -12.58 6.40
CA THR A 67 3.21 -12.18 7.82
C THR A 67 3.26 -10.66 7.94
N ALA A 68 4.11 -10.01 7.14
CA ALA A 68 4.22 -8.55 7.10
C ALA A 68 2.88 -7.89 6.73
N GLU A 69 2.22 -8.35 5.68
CA GLU A 69 0.93 -7.83 5.22
C GLU A 69 -0.16 -8.03 6.28
N THR A 70 -0.20 -9.18 6.94
CA THR A 70 -1.15 -9.44 8.04
C THR A 70 -0.92 -8.50 9.21
N GLN A 71 0.33 -8.34 9.66
CA GLN A 71 0.66 -7.41 10.75
C GLN A 71 0.29 -5.97 10.39
N CYS A 72 0.62 -5.53 9.18
CA CYS A 72 0.30 -4.19 8.69
C CYS A 72 -1.20 -3.92 8.69
N ARG A 73 -1.99 -4.92 8.25
CA ARG A 73 -3.45 -4.85 8.30
C ARG A 73 -3.96 -4.74 9.74
N THR A 74 -3.43 -5.54 10.66
CA THR A 74 -3.80 -5.49 12.08
C THR A 74 -3.53 -4.11 12.69
N VAL A 75 -2.37 -3.51 12.41
CA VAL A 75 -2.05 -2.17 12.91
C VAL A 75 -3.01 -1.13 12.33
N ALA A 76 -3.25 -1.14 11.02
CA ALA A 76 -4.20 -0.22 10.39
C ALA A 76 -5.61 -0.33 10.98
N THR A 77 -6.08 -1.55 11.23
CA THR A 77 -7.36 -1.82 11.87
C THR A 77 -7.43 -1.29 13.30
N ASN A 78 -6.36 -1.46 14.09
CA ASN A 78 -6.31 -0.95 15.46
C ASN A 78 -6.37 0.59 15.48
N ILE A 79 -5.67 1.26 14.56
CA ILE A 79 -5.73 2.73 14.43
C ILE A 79 -7.15 3.16 14.06
N ALA A 80 -7.78 2.50 13.08
CA ALA A 80 -9.15 2.79 12.68
C ALA A 80 -10.14 2.66 13.85
N ASN A 81 -10.04 1.59 14.65
CA ASN A 81 -10.86 1.40 15.85
C ASN A 81 -10.62 2.49 16.89
N ASN A 82 -9.36 2.82 17.20
CA ASN A 82 -9.04 3.88 18.15
C ASN A 82 -9.56 5.25 17.71
N LEU A 83 -9.52 5.55 16.41
CA LEU A 83 -10.10 6.77 15.86
C LEU A 83 -11.61 6.78 15.96
N ALA A 84 -12.27 5.65 15.70
CA ALA A 84 -13.70 5.47 15.84
C ALA A 84 -14.17 5.65 17.29
N GLU A 85 -13.46 5.04 18.25
CA GLU A 85 -13.72 5.16 19.69
C GLU A 85 -13.59 6.60 20.18
N ARG A 86 -12.53 7.30 19.77
CA ARG A 86 -12.34 8.74 20.08
C ARG A 86 -13.46 9.62 19.53
N ARG A 87 -14.09 9.19 18.43
CA ARG A 87 -15.23 9.89 17.81
C ARG A 87 -16.58 9.44 18.36
N GLN A 88 -16.60 8.46 19.27
CA GLN A 88 -17.82 7.84 19.80
C GLN A 88 -18.78 7.38 18.69
N ARG A 89 -18.23 6.97 17.54
CA ARG A 89 -18.99 6.52 16.39
C ARG A 89 -18.47 5.15 15.94
N PRO A 90 -19.29 4.09 15.99
CA PRO A 90 -18.87 2.77 15.55
C PRO A 90 -18.57 2.78 14.04
N ILE A 91 -17.60 1.98 13.64
CA ILE A 91 -17.26 1.78 12.23
C ILE A 91 -17.72 0.40 11.77
N ALA A 92 -18.04 0.28 10.49
CA ALA A 92 -18.05 -1.00 9.80
C ALA A 92 -16.59 -1.36 9.53
N MET A 93 -16.13 -2.51 10.01
CA MET A 93 -14.75 -2.91 9.77
C MET A 93 -14.57 -3.16 8.27
N PRO A 94 -13.62 -2.49 7.62
CA PRO A 94 -13.34 -2.78 6.22
C PRO A 94 -12.89 -4.23 6.10
N GLU A 95 -13.42 -4.93 5.10
CA GLU A 95 -12.93 -6.28 4.79
C GLU A 95 -11.43 -6.24 4.50
N ALA A 96 -10.72 -7.33 4.77
CA ALA A 96 -9.26 -7.41 4.58
C ALA A 96 -8.78 -7.01 3.18
N GLN A 97 -9.66 -7.13 2.18
CA GLN A 97 -9.45 -6.79 0.77
C GLN A 97 -9.56 -5.28 0.48
N GLN A 98 -10.25 -4.53 1.33
CA GLN A 98 -10.40 -3.08 1.22
C GLN A 98 -9.22 -2.32 1.82
N ILE A 99 -8.32 -3.02 2.51
CA ILE A 99 -7.07 -2.47 3.04
C ILE A 99 -5.97 -2.78 2.02
N ARG A 100 -5.60 -1.78 1.23
CA ARG A 100 -4.50 -1.89 0.27
C ARG A 100 -3.18 -1.71 1.02
N THR A 101 -2.35 -2.73 1.03
CA THR A 101 -1.02 -2.70 1.64
C THR A 101 0.09 -2.69 0.59
N VAL A 102 1.17 -1.97 0.86
CA VAL A 102 2.40 -1.96 0.09
C VAL A 102 3.54 -2.21 1.07
N THR A 103 4.33 -3.24 0.84
CA THR A 103 5.47 -3.60 1.69
C THR A 103 6.77 -3.36 0.95
N GLU A 104 7.75 -2.79 1.63
CA GLU A 104 9.10 -2.58 1.09
C GLU A 104 10.11 -3.45 1.83
N ARG A 105 11.15 -3.88 1.10
CA ARG A 105 12.21 -4.75 1.61
C ARG A 105 13.48 -3.96 1.89
N LYS A 106 14.21 -4.37 2.93
CA LYS A 106 15.62 -4.02 3.14
C LYS A 106 16.50 -4.77 2.14
N TRP A 107 17.75 -4.34 2.00
CA TRP A 107 18.77 -5.02 1.20
C TRP A 107 19.01 -6.48 1.64
N THR A 108 18.73 -6.80 2.91
CA THR A 108 18.82 -8.16 3.46
C THR A 108 17.65 -9.07 3.05
N GLY A 109 16.67 -8.56 2.31
CA GLY A 109 15.48 -9.29 1.86
C GLY A 109 14.31 -9.31 2.86
N ALA A 110 14.55 -8.89 4.11
CA ALA A 110 13.51 -8.71 5.14
C ALA A 110 12.63 -7.49 4.85
N MET A 111 11.36 -7.54 5.24
CA MET A 111 10.45 -6.40 5.14
C MET A 111 10.85 -5.30 6.12
N ALA A 112 10.86 -4.06 5.66
CA ALA A 112 11.31 -2.88 6.39
C ALA A 112 10.14 -2.02 6.86
N THR A 113 9.23 -1.77 5.93
CA THR A 113 8.12 -0.84 6.07
C THR A 113 6.89 -1.39 5.37
N CYS A 114 5.74 -0.92 5.81
CA CYS A 114 4.47 -1.12 5.15
C CYS A 114 3.68 0.18 5.12
N ALA A 115 3.15 0.51 3.96
CA ALA A 115 2.11 1.51 3.81
C ALA A 115 0.75 0.81 3.68
N ALA A 116 -0.27 1.30 4.36
CA ALA A 116 -1.64 0.83 4.23
C ALA A 116 -2.59 1.99 3.96
N VAL A 117 -3.53 1.79 3.04
CA VAL A 117 -4.68 2.67 2.84
C VAL A 117 -5.94 1.87 3.12
N ALA A 118 -6.76 2.36 4.05
CA ALA A 118 -8.02 1.74 4.44
C ALA A 118 -9.15 2.76 4.31
N HIS A 119 -10.20 2.39 3.57
CA HIS A 119 -11.44 3.15 3.54
C HIS A 119 -12.36 2.66 4.66
N VAL A 120 -12.65 3.52 5.63
CA VAL A 120 -13.43 3.15 6.81
C VAL A 120 -14.77 3.85 6.76
N VAL A 121 -15.85 3.08 6.80
CA VAL A 121 -17.23 3.59 6.73
C VAL A 121 -17.84 3.58 8.12
N TRP A 122 -18.60 4.63 8.46
CA TRP A 122 -19.35 4.66 9.71
C TRP A 122 -20.46 3.60 9.71
N ARG A 123 -20.65 2.93 10.85
CA ARG A 123 -21.81 2.07 11.03
C ARG A 123 -23.04 2.97 11.23
N GLN A 124 -24.03 2.79 10.37
CA GLN A 124 -25.34 3.44 10.50
C GLN A 124 -26.13 2.85 11.66
#